data_AF-A0AA96MYQ3-F1
#
_entry.id   AF-A0AA96MYQ3-F1
#
_cell.length_a   1.000
_cell.length_b   1.000
_cell.length_c   1.000
_cell.angle_alpha   90.00
_cell.angle_beta   90.00
_cell.angle_gamma   90.00
#
_symmetry.space_group_name_H-M   'P 1'
#
loop_
_entity.id
_entity.type
_entity.pdbx_description
1 polymer ?
#
loop_
_entity_poly.entity_id
_entity_poly.type
_entity_poly.pdbx_seq_one_letter_code
_entity_poly.pdbx_strand_id
1 'polypeptide(L)'
;MSLKYVMEVYELLDNIHVSGEDVKAYLNNISEQGEITVQTVEGKKGSTDFIKVTIPGENGKSTGGNAPTLGIIGRLGGIGARPEVKGFVSDGDGALSCIAAAAKLLDMMGKGDCLRGDIILTTHICPTAPTLPHDPVPFMDSPVDILTMNQHEVTKDMDAILSIDTTKGNMITNHRGFAITPTVKEGYILKVSNDLLHIYTQSAGRLPVTLPITTQDITPYGNGVYHVNSILQPSVATSSPVVGVAITTETAVAGCGTGATHPTDVEQVVRFAIEVAKLYGENKCTFFDEEEFKRLEALYGKMTHLQTKGNQVTA
;
A
#
# COMPACT_ATOMS: atom_id res chain seq x y z
N MET A 1 -0.24 -13.68 16.53
CA MET A 1 0.98 -12.99 16.06
C MET A 1 0.83 -12.69 14.58
N SER A 2 1.26 -11.53 14.09
CA SER A 2 1.14 -11.16 12.66
C SER A 2 1.91 -12.11 11.73
N LEU A 3 3.05 -12.65 12.18
CA LEU A 3 3.84 -13.62 11.42
C LEU A 3 3.04 -14.85 10.96
N LYS A 4 2.10 -15.33 11.80
CA LYS A 4 1.22 -16.45 11.44
C LYS A 4 0.46 -16.15 10.14
N TYR A 5 -0.18 -14.98 10.08
CA TYR A 5 -0.99 -14.57 8.93
C TYR A 5 -0.12 -14.27 7.72
N VAL A 6 1.08 -13.71 7.90
CA VAL A 6 2.04 -13.57 6.80
C VAL A 6 2.37 -14.94 6.19
N MET A 7 2.65 -15.96 7.00
CA MET A 7 2.97 -17.29 6.47
C MET A 7 1.78 -17.96 5.77
N GLU A 8 0.59 -17.89 6.35
CA GLU A 8 -0.63 -18.46 5.75
C GLU A 8 -1.01 -17.78 4.44
N VAL A 9 -0.99 -16.44 4.41
CA VAL A 9 -1.30 -15.67 3.19
C VAL A 9 -0.22 -15.88 2.14
N TYR A 10 1.06 -15.98 2.54
CA TYR A 10 2.12 -16.24 1.58
C TYR A 10 1.91 -17.61 0.90
N GLU A 11 1.66 -18.68 1.66
CA GLU A 11 1.36 -20.00 1.09
C GLU A 11 0.13 -19.96 0.15
N LEU A 12 -0.91 -19.21 0.51
CA LEU A 12 -2.09 -19.03 -0.34
C LEU A 12 -1.74 -18.32 -1.67
N LEU A 13 -0.94 -17.26 -1.61
CA LEU A 13 -0.60 -16.43 -2.77
C LEU A 13 0.48 -17.05 -3.66
N ASP A 14 1.33 -17.95 -3.17
CA ASP A 14 2.32 -18.66 -3.99
C ASP A 14 1.70 -19.80 -4.82
N ASN A 15 0.67 -19.46 -5.59
CA ASN A 15 -0.06 -20.38 -6.43
C ASN A 15 -0.41 -19.70 -7.76
N ILE A 16 -0.12 -20.36 -8.88
CA ILE A 16 -0.47 -19.84 -10.22
C ILE A 16 -1.99 -19.70 -10.45
N HIS A 17 -2.78 -20.47 -9.71
CA HIS A 17 -4.24 -20.51 -9.84
C HIS A 17 -4.98 -19.68 -8.78
N VAL A 18 -4.26 -18.97 -7.90
CA VAL A 18 -4.90 -18.15 -6.87
C VAL A 18 -5.70 -17.01 -7.51
N SER A 19 -6.91 -16.82 -7.00
CA SER A 19 -7.83 -15.75 -7.38
C SER A 19 -8.17 -14.85 -6.19
N GLY A 20 -8.85 -13.74 -6.46
CA GLY A 20 -9.39 -12.90 -5.40
C GLY A 20 -10.45 -13.61 -4.56
N GLU A 21 -11.19 -14.55 -5.14
CA GLU A 21 -12.20 -15.35 -4.42
C GLU A 21 -11.55 -16.33 -3.43
N ASP A 22 -10.38 -16.89 -3.73
CA ASP A 22 -9.63 -17.74 -2.79
C ASP A 22 -9.18 -16.93 -1.56
N VAL A 23 -8.71 -15.70 -1.78
CA VAL A 23 -8.35 -14.77 -0.70
C VAL A 23 -9.57 -14.37 0.12
N LYS A 24 -10.70 -14.07 -0.53
CA LYS A 24 -11.96 -13.78 0.16
C LYS A 24 -12.43 -14.96 1.01
N ALA A 25 -12.37 -16.19 0.48
CA ALA A 25 -12.72 -17.40 1.22
C ALA A 25 -11.82 -17.59 2.44
N TYR A 26 -10.50 -17.40 2.29
CA TYR A 26 -9.55 -17.44 3.41
C TYR A 26 -9.89 -16.43 4.51
N LEU A 27 -10.16 -15.17 4.14
CA LEU A 27 -10.48 -14.12 5.11
C LEU A 27 -11.83 -14.34 5.80
N ASN A 28 -12.86 -14.80 5.08
CA ASN A 28 -14.16 -15.15 5.66
C ASN A 28 -14.06 -16.30 6.68
N ASN A 29 -13.15 -17.25 6.47
CA ASN A 29 -12.88 -18.32 7.45
C ASN A 29 -12.25 -17.81 8.75
N ILE A 30 -11.67 -16.59 8.75
CA ILE A 30 -11.12 -15.95 9.96
C ILE A 30 -12.23 -15.25 10.74
N SER A 31 -13.06 -14.45 10.05
CA SER A 31 -14.20 -13.75 10.64
C SER A 31 -15.20 -13.31 9.57
N GLU A 32 -16.49 -13.42 9.87
CA GLU A 32 -17.60 -12.94 9.03
C GLU A 32 -17.93 -11.45 9.23
N GLN A 33 -17.26 -10.78 10.18
CA GLN A 33 -17.61 -9.43 10.61
C GLN A 33 -17.06 -8.31 9.70
N GLY A 34 -16.27 -8.65 8.67
CA GLY A 34 -15.77 -7.70 7.67
C GLY A 34 -16.51 -7.81 6.33
N GLU A 35 -16.58 -6.71 5.58
CA GLU A 35 -17.12 -6.72 4.22
C GLU A 35 -15.98 -6.95 3.22
N ILE A 36 -16.07 -8.03 2.44
CA ILE A 36 -15.04 -8.40 1.45
C ILE A 36 -15.65 -8.45 0.05
N THR A 37 -15.17 -7.56 -0.81
CA THR A 37 -15.58 -7.50 -2.22
C THR A 37 -14.40 -7.85 -3.12
N VAL A 38 -14.68 -8.65 -4.14
CA VAL A 38 -13.74 -9.03 -5.19
C VAL A 38 -14.32 -8.56 -6.51
N GLN A 39 -13.48 -7.96 -7.36
CA GLN A 39 -13.86 -7.53 -8.69
C GLN A 39 -12.75 -7.87 -9.68
N THR A 40 -13.04 -8.76 -10.63
CA THR A 40 -12.14 -9.02 -11.75
C THR A 40 -12.19 -7.87 -12.74
N VAL A 41 -11.02 -7.38 -13.13
CA VAL A 41 -10.87 -6.33 -14.15
C VAL A 41 -9.99 -6.85 -15.27
N GLU A 42 -10.49 -6.74 -16.50
CA GLU A 42 -9.77 -7.13 -17.71
C GLU A 42 -8.95 -5.96 -18.25
N GLY A 43 -7.71 -6.24 -18.62
CA GLY A 43 -6.83 -5.33 -19.34
C GLY A 43 -6.28 -5.96 -20.61
N LYS A 44 -5.49 -5.20 -21.37
CA LYS A 44 -4.98 -5.66 -22.68
C LYS A 44 -4.02 -6.84 -22.59
N LYS A 45 -3.37 -7.02 -21.43
CA LYS A 45 -2.32 -8.03 -21.21
C LYS A 45 -2.74 -9.17 -20.28
N GLY A 46 -4.01 -9.22 -19.88
CA GLY A 46 -4.53 -10.22 -18.93
C GLY A 46 -5.62 -9.63 -18.05
N SER A 47 -5.88 -10.26 -16.91
CA SER A 47 -6.83 -9.78 -15.90
C SER A 47 -6.20 -9.78 -14.51
N THR A 48 -6.86 -9.10 -13.58
CA THR A 48 -6.52 -9.15 -12.17
C THR A 48 -7.77 -9.01 -11.30
N ASP A 49 -7.75 -9.61 -10.13
CA ASP A 49 -8.84 -9.50 -9.16
C ASP A 49 -8.50 -8.43 -8.12
N PHE A 50 -9.23 -7.31 -8.14
CA PHE A 50 -9.16 -6.32 -7.08
C PHE A 50 -9.93 -6.82 -5.86
N ILE A 51 -9.32 -6.70 -4.69
CA ILE A 51 -9.91 -7.05 -3.40
C ILE A 51 -10.00 -5.78 -2.58
N LYS A 52 -11.18 -5.56 -1.98
CA LYS A 52 -11.39 -4.56 -0.94
C LYS A 52 -11.96 -5.25 0.29
N VAL A 53 -11.32 -5.02 1.44
CA VAL A 53 -11.74 -5.48 2.77
C VAL A 53 -12.06 -4.26 3.60
N THR A 54 -13.32 -4.11 4.02
CA THR A 54 -13.74 -3.10 4.99
C THR A 54 -13.93 -3.77 6.34
N ILE A 55 -13.16 -3.36 7.34
CA ILE A 55 -13.29 -3.80 8.73
C ILE A 55 -13.94 -2.67 9.52
N PRO A 56 -15.17 -2.84 10.01
CA PRO A 56 -15.88 -1.77 10.71
C PRO A 56 -15.24 -1.48 12.07
N GLY A 57 -15.15 -0.20 12.40
CA GLY A 57 -14.72 0.26 13.73
C GLY A 57 -15.90 0.42 14.69
N GLU A 58 -15.63 0.33 16.00
CA GLU A 58 -16.65 0.53 17.05
C GLU A 58 -17.31 1.92 16.99
N ASN A 59 -16.56 2.93 16.58
CA ASN A 59 -17.02 4.30 16.35
C ASN A 59 -16.66 4.76 14.91
N GLY A 60 -16.54 3.81 13.98
CA GLY A 60 -16.23 4.08 12.59
C GLY A 60 -17.40 4.73 11.85
N LYS A 61 -17.11 5.35 10.70
CA LYS A 61 -18.13 6.00 9.87
C LYS A 61 -19.14 5.00 9.30
N SER A 62 -18.69 3.78 9.01
CA SER A 62 -19.53 2.68 8.50
C SER A 62 -20.62 2.26 9.47
N THR A 63 -20.41 2.47 10.78
CA THR A 63 -21.36 2.18 11.86
C THR A 63 -22.08 3.44 12.38
N GLY A 64 -21.93 4.58 11.69
CA GLY A 64 -22.56 5.86 12.05
C GLY A 64 -21.78 6.70 13.06
N GLY A 65 -20.56 6.30 13.41
CA GLY A 65 -19.63 7.07 14.23
C GLY A 65 -18.85 8.13 13.43
N ASN A 66 -17.79 8.65 14.04
CA ASN A 66 -16.98 9.75 13.51
C ASN A 66 -15.47 9.54 13.61
N ALA A 67 -15.01 8.36 14.05
CA ALA A 67 -13.59 8.05 14.06
C ALA A 67 -13.06 8.03 12.61
N PRO A 68 -11.85 8.53 12.37
CA PRO A 68 -11.29 8.58 11.02
C PRO A 68 -10.97 7.17 10.51
N THR A 69 -11.12 7.00 9.20
CA THR A 69 -10.94 5.73 8.49
C THR A 69 -9.54 5.68 7.89
N LEU A 70 -8.77 4.64 8.22
CA LEU A 70 -7.45 4.42 7.62
C LEU A 70 -7.57 3.53 6.37
N GLY A 71 -6.99 3.99 5.27
CA GLY A 71 -6.70 3.17 4.10
C GLY A 71 -5.35 2.46 4.21
N ILE A 72 -5.30 1.17 3.90
CA ILE A 72 -4.06 0.40 3.74
C ILE A 72 -4.08 -0.22 2.34
N ILE A 73 -3.17 0.22 1.48
CA ILE A 73 -3.09 -0.24 0.09
C ILE A 73 -1.87 -1.13 -0.08
N GLY A 74 -2.04 -2.35 -0.59
CA GLY A 74 -0.96 -3.18 -1.11
C GLY A 74 -0.73 -2.87 -2.59
N ARG A 75 0.33 -2.15 -2.91
CA ARG A 75 0.75 -1.82 -4.28
C ARG A 75 1.72 -2.87 -4.82
N LEU A 76 1.53 -3.17 -6.10
CA LEU A 76 2.31 -4.12 -6.89
C LEU A 76 1.93 -4.01 -8.37
N GLY A 77 2.75 -4.56 -9.26
CA GLY A 77 2.35 -4.97 -10.62
C GLY A 77 1.77 -6.39 -10.65
N GLY A 78 2.26 -7.30 -9.80
CA GLY A 78 1.65 -8.62 -9.61
C GLY A 78 2.38 -9.54 -8.63
N ILE A 79 1.69 -10.59 -8.18
CA ILE A 79 2.24 -11.59 -7.24
C ILE A 79 3.01 -12.73 -7.93
N GLY A 80 2.99 -12.75 -9.27
CA GLY A 80 3.81 -13.65 -10.07
C GLY A 80 3.97 -13.17 -11.50
N ALA A 81 5.08 -13.55 -12.14
CA ALA A 81 5.35 -13.31 -13.57
C ALA A 81 5.35 -14.63 -14.35
N ARG A 82 4.37 -15.49 -14.10
CA ARG A 82 4.27 -16.83 -14.68
C ARG A 82 3.69 -16.76 -16.11
N PRO A 83 4.14 -17.60 -17.05
CA PRO A 83 5.04 -18.75 -16.86
C PRO A 83 6.55 -18.41 -16.91
N GLU A 84 6.93 -17.19 -17.27
CA GLU A 84 8.34 -16.77 -17.49
C GLU A 84 9.18 -16.91 -16.23
N VAL A 85 8.63 -16.52 -15.08
CA VAL A 85 9.23 -16.67 -13.76
C VAL A 85 8.30 -17.47 -12.85
N LYS A 86 8.77 -18.61 -12.36
CA LYS A 86 7.99 -19.54 -11.52
C LYS A 86 8.16 -19.24 -10.04
N GLY A 87 7.03 -19.11 -9.35
CA GLY A 87 6.96 -18.85 -7.90
C GLY A 87 6.52 -17.42 -7.62
N PHE A 88 6.28 -17.14 -6.34
CA PHE A 88 5.95 -15.80 -5.86
C PHE A 88 7.11 -14.84 -6.08
N VAL A 89 6.82 -13.68 -6.64
CA VAL A 89 7.82 -12.67 -6.97
C VAL A 89 7.90 -11.60 -5.90
N SER A 90 9.06 -10.95 -5.78
CA SER A 90 9.31 -9.94 -4.76
C SER A 90 8.26 -8.84 -4.74
N ASP A 91 7.79 -8.41 -5.90
CA ASP A 91 6.82 -7.34 -6.06
C ASP A 91 5.52 -7.58 -5.29
N GLY A 92 5.16 -8.86 -5.08
CA GLY A 92 3.97 -9.28 -4.35
C GLY A 92 3.96 -8.94 -2.86
N ASP A 93 5.07 -8.46 -2.26
CA ASP A 93 5.12 -8.20 -0.81
C ASP A 93 4.11 -7.15 -0.35
N GLY A 94 3.74 -6.20 -1.23
CA GLY A 94 2.69 -5.21 -0.96
C GLY A 94 1.33 -5.86 -0.73
N ALA A 95 0.90 -6.73 -1.66
CA ALA A 95 -0.34 -7.50 -1.53
C ALA A 95 -0.30 -8.44 -0.33
N LEU A 96 0.82 -9.14 -0.14
CA LEU A 96 1.03 -10.03 1.00
C LEU A 96 0.86 -9.30 2.34
N SER A 97 1.49 -8.12 2.48
CA SER A 97 1.37 -7.29 3.68
C SER A 97 -0.06 -6.81 3.91
N CYS A 98 -0.72 -6.34 2.84
CA CYS A 98 -2.08 -5.84 2.91
C CYS A 98 -3.08 -6.93 3.36
N ILE A 99 -3.05 -8.10 2.73
CA ILE A 99 -3.94 -9.22 3.08
C ILE A 99 -3.61 -9.81 4.45
N ALA A 100 -2.33 -9.92 4.82
CA ALA A 100 -1.94 -10.38 6.16
C ALA A 100 -2.40 -9.39 7.26
N ALA A 101 -2.38 -8.08 6.99
CA ALA A 101 -2.95 -7.09 7.90
C ALA A 101 -4.47 -7.25 8.03
N ALA A 102 -5.19 -7.43 6.92
CA ALA A 102 -6.63 -7.69 6.93
C ALA A 102 -6.96 -8.94 7.77
N ALA A 103 -6.26 -10.05 7.51
CA ALA A 103 -6.42 -11.31 8.24
C ALA A 103 -6.18 -11.14 9.75
N LYS A 104 -5.12 -10.42 10.14
CA LYS A 104 -4.83 -10.19 11.56
C LYS A 104 -5.86 -9.30 12.24
N LEU A 105 -6.35 -8.26 11.57
CA LEU A 105 -7.37 -7.34 12.08
C LEU A 105 -8.73 -8.03 12.21
N LEU A 106 -9.13 -8.86 11.24
CA LEU A 106 -10.32 -9.71 11.33
C LEU A 106 -10.25 -10.67 12.52
N ASP A 107 -9.10 -11.31 12.74
CA ASP A 107 -8.87 -12.18 13.89
C ASP A 107 -8.94 -11.42 15.23
N MET A 108 -8.47 -10.17 15.28
CA MET A 108 -8.60 -9.33 16.48
C MET A 108 -10.06 -9.03 16.77
N MET A 109 -10.79 -8.54 15.77
CA MET A 109 -12.21 -8.21 15.89
C MET A 109 -13.04 -9.44 16.29
N GLY A 110 -12.79 -10.61 15.69
CA GLY A 110 -13.46 -11.87 16.04
C GLY A 110 -13.18 -12.35 17.48
N LYS A 111 -12.09 -11.87 18.10
CA LYS A 111 -11.75 -12.11 19.51
C LYS A 111 -12.23 -11.01 20.45
N GLY A 112 -12.90 -9.98 19.93
CA GLY A 112 -13.42 -8.85 20.69
C GLY A 112 -12.49 -7.63 20.76
N ASP A 113 -11.31 -7.67 20.12
CA ASP A 113 -10.40 -6.53 20.03
C ASP A 113 -10.77 -5.67 18.81
N CYS A 114 -11.88 -4.96 18.89
CA CYS A 114 -12.37 -4.08 17.82
C CYS A 114 -11.61 -2.74 17.84
N LEU A 115 -11.25 -2.23 16.66
CA LEU A 115 -10.60 -0.92 16.54
C LEU A 115 -11.65 0.21 16.58
N ARG A 116 -11.21 1.42 16.95
CA ARG A 116 -12.12 2.56 17.10
C ARG A 116 -12.64 3.10 15.76
N GLY A 117 -11.77 3.17 14.75
CA GLY A 117 -12.11 3.64 13.39
C GLY A 117 -12.19 2.50 12.38
N ASP A 118 -12.86 2.74 11.26
CA ASP A 118 -12.92 1.77 10.16
C ASP A 118 -11.54 1.62 9.51
N ILE A 119 -11.25 0.42 9.02
CA ILE A 119 -10.06 0.16 8.20
C ILE A 119 -10.50 -0.35 6.84
N ILE A 120 -10.00 0.27 5.78
CA ILE A 120 -10.22 -0.17 4.40
C ILE A 120 -8.89 -0.67 3.84
N LEU A 121 -8.82 -1.96 3.50
CA LEU A 121 -7.65 -2.56 2.90
C LEU A 121 -7.92 -2.92 1.45
N THR A 122 -7.04 -2.53 0.53
CA THR A 122 -7.20 -2.79 -0.90
C THR A 122 -5.91 -3.26 -1.54
N THR A 123 -6.01 -4.22 -2.45
CA THR A 123 -4.91 -4.71 -3.28
C THR A 123 -5.51 -5.42 -4.50
N HIS A 124 -4.68 -5.91 -5.41
CA HIS A 124 -5.12 -6.83 -6.45
C HIS A 124 -4.28 -8.12 -6.47
N ILE A 125 -4.87 -9.17 -7.04
CA ILE A 125 -4.27 -10.51 -7.18
C ILE A 125 -4.06 -10.77 -8.67
N CYS A 126 -2.78 -10.88 -9.06
CA CYS A 126 -2.39 -11.24 -10.42
C CYS A 126 -1.20 -12.24 -10.38
N PRO A 127 -1.44 -13.54 -10.56
CA PRO A 127 -0.38 -14.56 -10.50
C PRO A 127 0.49 -14.68 -11.77
N THR A 128 0.09 -14.01 -12.85
CA THR A 128 0.66 -14.09 -14.21
C THR A 128 0.84 -12.70 -14.82
N ALA A 129 1.33 -11.74 -14.04
CA ALA A 129 1.54 -10.37 -14.47
C ALA A 129 2.70 -10.25 -15.48
N PRO A 130 2.61 -9.29 -16.43
CA PRO A 130 3.70 -9.02 -17.36
C PRO A 130 4.92 -8.42 -16.65
N THR A 131 6.07 -8.38 -17.34
CA THR A 131 7.27 -7.66 -16.87
C THR A 131 7.62 -6.49 -17.79
N LEU A 132 8.29 -5.47 -17.26
CA LEU A 132 8.71 -4.26 -17.97
C LEU A 132 10.22 -4.06 -17.85
N PRO A 133 10.94 -3.79 -18.95
CA PRO A 133 12.33 -3.34 -18.89
C PRO A 133 12.46 -2.05 -18.07
N HIS A 134 13.35 -2.04 -17.07
CA HIS A 134 13.58 -0.91 -16.16
C HIS A 134 14.97 -1.02 -15.52
N ASP A 135 15.54 0.12 -15.06
CA ASP A 135 16.85 0.22 -14.39
C ASP A 135 16.67 0.61 -12.90
N PRO A 136 17.39 -0.03 -11.95
CA PRO A 136 18.54 -0.92 -12.13
C PRO A 136 18.17 -2.38 -12.42
N VAL A 137 16.88 -2.72 -12.34
CA VAL A 137 16.35 -4.07 -12.51
C VAL A 137 14.97 -4.01 -13.16
N PRO A 138 14.55 -5.06 -13.92
CA PRO A 138 13.21 -5.12 -14.50
C PRO A 138 12.12 -4.97 -13.44
N PHE A 139 11.07 -4.25 -13.81
CA PHE A 139 9.88 -4.08 -12.98
C PHE A 139 8.82 -5.10 -13.34
N MET A 140 7.92 -5.36 -12.40
CA MET A 140 6.64 -5.96 -12.73
C MET A 140 5.77 -4.92 -13.43
N ASP A 141 5.07 -5.33 -14.46
CA ASP A 141 4.02 -4.55 -15.09
C ASP A 141 2.66 -5.06 -14.57
N SER A 142 1.61 -4.26 -14.71
CA SER A 142 0.26 -4.66 -14.31
C SER A 142 -0.59 -5.01 -15.55
N PRO A 143 -1.56 -5.93 -15.44
CA PRO A 143 -2.51 -6.18 -16.52
C PRO A 143 -3.33 -4.94 -16.89
N VAL A 144 -3.53 -4.02 -15.94
CA VAL A 144 -4.33 -2.80 -16.06
C VAL A 144 -3.48 -1.55 -15.83
N ASP A 145 -3.92 -0.42 -16.36
CA ASP A 145 -3.18 0.84 -16.18
C ASP A 145 -3.36 1.43 -14.76
N ILE A 146 -2.46 2.35 -14.41
CA ILE A 146 -2.43 2.96 -13.07
C ILE A 146 -3.71 3.71 -12.69
N LEU A 147 -4.43 4.30 -13.66
CA LEU A 147 -5.67 5.03 -13.38
C LEU A 147 -6.74 4.03 -12.98
N THR A 148 -6.81 2.90 -13.69
CA THR A 148 -7.66 1.77 -13.34
C THR A 148 -7.31 1.21 -11.96
N MET A 149 -6.02 1.02 -11.64
CA MET A 149 -5.60 0.60 -10.29
C MET A 149 -6.07 1.59 -9.22
N ASN A 150 -5.82 2.88 -9.42
CA ASN A 150 -6.22 3.93 -8.49
C ASN A 150 -7.72 3.95 -8.23
N GLN A 151 -8.55 3.71 -9.25
CA GLN A 151 -10.01 3.68 -9.11
C GLN A 151 -10.52 2.54 -8.22
N HIS A 152 -9.80 1.41 -8.17
CA HIS A 152 -10.19 0.25 -7.39
C HIS A 152 -9.50 0.19 -6.02
N GLU A 153 -8.33 0.81 -5.87
CA GLU A 153 -7.55 0.81 -4.63
C GLU A 153 -7.81 2.05 -3.75
N VAL A 154 -8.13 3.19 -4.33
CA VAL A 154 -8.33 4.44 -3.58
C VAL A 154 -9.82 4.73 -3.45
N THR A 155 -10.33 4.75 -2.21
CA THR A 155 -11.72 5.13 -1.95
C THR A 155 -11.80 6.49 -1.25
N LYS A 156 -12.88 7.22 -1.52
CA LYS A 156 -13.16 8.53 -0.90
C LYS A 156 -13.38 8.44 0.63
N ASP A 157 -13.61 7.23 1.13
CA ASP A 157 -13.90 7.00 2.54
C ASP A 157 -12.61 6.90 3.38
N MET A 158 -11.44 6.82 2.74
CA MET A 158 -10.12 6.83 3.41
C MET A 158 -9.71 8.25 3.78
N ASP A 159 -9.58 8.55 5.07
CA ASP A 159 -9.13 9.86 5.57
C ASP A 159 -7.60 10.03 5.55
N ALA A 160 -6.87 8.91 5.55
CA ALA A 160 -5.42 8.84 5.34
C ALA A 160 -5.06 7.48 4.74
N ILE A 161 -3.93 7.38 4.05
CA ILE A 161 -3.52 6.16 3.35
C ILE A 161 -2.08 5.78 3.70
N LEU A 162 -1.89 4.53 4.14
CA LEU A 162 -0.61 3.84 4.06
C LEU A 162 -0.55 3.05 2.74
N SER A 163 0.41 3.38 1.89
CA SER A 163 0.63 2.70 0.62
C SER A 163 1.86 1.81 0.71
N ILE A 164 1.65 0.52 0.86
CA ILE A 164 2.70 -0.48 1.02
C ILE A 164 3.15 -0.94 -0.36
N ASP A 165 4.45 -0.88 -0.65
CA ASP A 165 5.00 -1.32 -1.94
C ASP A 165 6.38 -1.97 -1.75
N THR A 166 6.67 -2.95 -2.60
CA THR A 166 7.99 -3.55 -2.70
C THR A 166 8.97 -2.59 -3.37
N THR A 167 9.72 -1.85 -2.56
CA THR A 167 10.71 -0.88 -3.07
C THR A 167 12.11 -1.47 -3.12
N LYS A 168 12.28 -2.78 -3.31
CA LYS A 168 13.61 -3.44 -3.29
C LYS A 168 14.46 -3.15 -4.53
N GLY A 169 13.85 -2.72 -5.64
CA GLY A 169 14.57 -2.35 -6.86
C GLY A 169 15.28 -1.00 -6.80
N ASN A 170 15.27 -0.32 -5.66
CA ASN A 170 15.81 1.03 -5.50
C ASN A 170 17.32 1.05 -5.16
N MET A 171 17.97 2.19 -5.37
CA MET A 171 19.37 2.46 -4.97
C MET A 171 19.49 3.64 -3.98
N ILE A 172 18.37 4.12 -3.44
CA ILE A 172 18.26 5.31 -2.59
C ILE A 172 18.39 4.94 -1.12
N THR A 173 17.64 3.92 -0.68
CA THR A 173 17.57 3.47 0.71
C THR A 173 18.27 2.12 0.84
N ASN A 174 19.45 2.13 1.45
CA ASN A 174 20.24 0.93 1.75
C ASN A 174 19.90 0.40 3.14
N HIS A 175 18.80 -0.36 3.25
CA HIS A 175 18.33 -0.89 4.53
C HIS A 175 17.47 -2.13 4.34
N ARG A 176 17.68 -3.16 5.16
CA ARG A 176 16.80 -4.33 5.19
C ARG A 176 15.63 -4.14 6.16
N GLY A 177 14.42 -4.37 5.65
CA GLY A 177 13.17 -4.29 6.40
C GLY A 177 12.19 -3.36 5.68
N PHE A 178 11.90 -2.22 6.29
CA PHE A 178 11.04 -1.23 5.65
C PHE A 178 11.43 0.21 6.00
N ALA A 179 11.01 1.14 5.15
CA ALA A 179 11.16 2.58 5.31
C ALA A 179 9.81 3.28 5.08
N ILE A 180 9.66 4.51 5.58
CA ILE A 180 8.48 5.33 5.29
C ILE A 180 8.84 6.59 4.50
N THR A 181 7.97 7.02 3.59
CA THR A 181 8.16 8.29 2.89
C THR A 181 7.76 9.47 3.78
N PRO A 182 8.14 10.71 3.43
CA PRO A 182 7.39 11.88 3.86
C PRO A 182 5.91 11.79 3.42
N THR A 183 5.05 12.52 4.13
CA THR A 183 3.62 12.55 3.81
C THR A 183 3.39 13.36 2.53
N VAL A 184 2.64 12.81 1.60
CA VAL A 184 2.23 13.50 0.38
C VAL A 184 0.77 13.89 0.49
N LYS A 185 0.45 15.15 0.26
CA LYS A 185 -0.93 15.65 0.25
C LYS A 185 -1.11 16.70 -0.83
N GLU A 186 -2.02 16.43 -1.78
CA GLU A 186 -2.46 17.40 -2.81
C GLU A 186 -1.31 18.08 -3.57
N GLY A 187 -0.29 17.29 -3.94
CA GLY A 187 0.89 17.76 -4.67
C GLY A 187 2.02 18.32 -3.80
N TYR A 188 1.85 18.39 -2.47
CA TYR A 188 2.91 18.76 -1.54
C TYR A 188 3.62 17.53 -0.97
N ILE A 189 4.94 17.60 -0.89
CA ILE A 189 5.78 16.72 -0.07
C ILE A 189 5.96 17.41 1.28
N LEU A 190 5.28 16.91 2.30
CA LEU A 190 5.27 17.48 3.65
C LEU A 190 6.35 16.83 4.52
N LYS A 191 6.60 17.41 5.69
CA LYS A 191 7.48 16.82 6.69
C LYS A 191 6.98 15.42 7.08
N VAL A 192 7.92 14.50 7.35
CA VAL A 192 7.59 13.17 7.89
C VAL A 192 6.89 13.32 9.24
N SER A 193 5.73 12.67 9.41
CA SER A 193 4.97 12.74 10.66
C SER A 193 5.77 12.19 11.85
N ASN A 194 5.83 12.99 12.92
CA ASN A 194 6.45 12.57 14.18
C ASN A 194 5.72 11.37 14.81
N ASP A 195 4.39 11.28 14.66
CA ASP A 195 3.60 10.18 15.22
C ASP A 195 3.91 8.87 14.49
N LEU A 196 4.02 8.91 13.15
CA LEU A 196 4.44 7.75 12.37
C LEU A 196 5.88 7.32 12.70
N LEU A 197 6.79 8.27 12.92
CA LEU A 197 8.15 7.99 13.38
C LEU A 197 8.18 7.33 14.78
N HIS A 198 7.31 7.78 15.69
CA HIS A 198 7.19 7.18 17.02
C HIS A 198 6.65 5.75 16.96
N ILE A 199 5.58 5.54 16.18
CA ILE A 199 4.97 4.22 15.98
C ILE A 199 5.98 3.27 15.34
N TYR A 200 6.71 3.72 14.31
CA TYR A 200 7.80 2.94 13.70
C TYR A 200 8.81 2.52 14.77
N THR A 201 9.27 3.46 15.60
CA THR A 201 10.29 3.20 16.62
C THR A 201 9.82 2.13 17.60
N GLN A 202 8.57 2.24 18.05
CA GLN A 202 7.96 1.30 18.98
C GLN A 202 7.75 -0.09 18.35
N SER A 203 7.22 -0.14 17.12
CA SER A 203 6.88 -1.41 16.47
C SER A 203 8.11 -2.15 15.94
N ALA A 204 9.13 -1.43 15.46
CA ALA A 204 10.34 -2.02 14.88
C ALA A 204 11.49 -2.18 15.89
N GLY A 205 11.45 -1.48 17.03
CA GLY A 205 12.51 -1.51 18.03
C GLY A 205 13.82 -0.85 17.58
N ARG A 206 13.76 0.04 16.58
CA ARG A 206 14.92 0.76 16.01
C ARG A 206 14.49 2.14 15.52
N LEU A 207 15.45 3.04 15.32
CA LEU A 207 15.15 4.35 14.74
C LEU A 207 14.54 4.21 13.34
N PRO A 208 13.63 5.12 12.95
CA PRO A 208 12.96 5.05 11.65
C PRO A 208 13.92 5.23 10.49
N VAL A 209 13.68 4.46 9.43
CA VAL A 209 14.32 4.65 8.14
C VAL A 209 13.31 5.35 7.23
N THR A 210 13.76 6.40 6.56
CA THR A 210 12.93 7.13 5.62
C THR A 210 13.37 6.84 4.19
N LEU A 211 12.41 6.74 3.26
CA LEU A 211 12.68 6.75 1.83
C LEU A 211 12.56 8.20 1.32
N PRO A 212 13.66 8.86 0.91
CA PRO A 212 13.58 10.13 0.21
C PRO A 212 12.75 9.99 -1.06
N ILE A 213 11.94 11.01 -1.33
CA ILE A 213 11.08 11.08 -2.51
C ILE A 213 11.27 12.42 -3.20
N THR A 214 10.90 12.45 -4.46
CA THR A 214 11.06 13.60 -5.35
C THR A 214 9.69 14.07 -5.86
N THR A 215 9.65 15.25 -6.48
CA THR A 215 8.42 15.73 -7.12
C THR A 215 7.96 14.77 -8.22
N GLN A 216 8.88 14.10 -8.92
CA GLN A 216 8.53 13.10 -9.93
C GLN A 216 7.65 12.00 -9.33
N ASP A 217 8.04 11.47 -8.17
CA ASP A 217 7.39 10.32 -7.52
C ASP A 217 5.92 10.56 -7.16
N ILE A 218 5.51 11.82 -7.01
CA ILE A 218 4.14 12.23 -6.68
C ILE A 218 3.32 12.69 -7.89
N THR A 219 3.84 12.49 -9.11
CA THR A 219 3.11 12.77 -10.35
C THR A 219 2.54 11.49 -10.97
N PRO A 220 1.45 11.56 -11.77
CA PRO A 220 0.85 10.37 -12.35
C PRO A 220 1.79 9.64 -13.30
N TYR A 221 1.78 8.31 -13.22
CA TYR A 221 2.39 7.45 -14.21
C TYR A 221 1.84 7.72 -15.63
N GLY A 222 2.67 7.41 -16.63
CA GLY A 222 2.34 7.64 -18.04
C GLY A 222 2.48 9.10 -18.49
N ASN A 223 3.19 9.93 -17.72
CA ASN A 223 3.62 11.29 -18.09
C ASN A 223 5.05 11.35 -18.67
N GLY A 224 5.74 10.21 -18.77
CA GLY A 224 7.09 10.11 -19.37
C GLY A 224 8.24 10.53 -18.47
N VAL A 225 8.01 10.76 -17.17
CA VAL A 225 9.10 10.98 -16.20
C VAL A 225 9.41 9.71 -15.41
N TYR A 226 10.59 9.68 -14.79
CA TYR A 226 11.03 8.56 -13.96
C TYR A 226 10.45 8.64 -12.55
N HIS A 227 10.06 7.50 -11.99
CA HIS A 227 9.57 7.35 -10.62
C HIS A 227 10.31 6.21 -9.94
N VAL A 228 10.50 6.28 -8.62
CA VAL A 228 11.12 5.19 -7.85
C VAL A 228 10.34 3.88 -7.97
N ASN A 229 9.01 3.95 -7.86
CA ASN A 229 8.02 2.89 -8.08
C ASN A 229 6.60 3.48 -7.86
N SER A 230 5.59 2.61 -7.82
CA SER A 230 4.18 3.00 -7.72
C SER A 230 3.72 3.39 -6.31
N ILE A 231 4.62 3.38 -5.31
CA ILE A 231 4.26 3.53 -3.90
C ILE A 231 3.46 4.81 -3.61
N LEU A 232 3.70 5.90 -4.35
CA LEU A 232 3.01 7.18 -4.17
C LEU A 232 1.93 7.46 -5.22
N GLN A 233 1.63 6.52 -6.12
CA GLN A 233 0.52 6.68 -7.05
C GLN A 233 -0.86 6.85 -6.41
N PRO A 234 -1.16 6.41 -5.15
CA PRO A 234 -2.43 6.79 -4.52
C PRO A 234 -2.56 8.30 -4.33
N SER A 235 -1.45 9.01 -4.13
CA SER A 235 -1.45 10.44 -3.84
C SER A 235 -1.94 11.30 -5.01
N VAL A 236 -1.98 10.75 -6.23
CA VAL A 236 -2.54 11.45 -7.40
C VAL A 236 -4.05 11.23 -7.57
N ALA A 237 -4.64 10.33 -6.78
CA ALA A 237 -6.05 9.93 -6.88
C ALA A 237 -6.89 10.34 -5.66
N THR A 238 -6.32 11.06 -4.71
CA THR A 238 -6.98 11.45 -3.46
C THR A 238 -6.54 12.83 -2.99
N SER A 239 -7.36 13.47 -2.16
CA SER A 239 -6.99 14.64 -1.37
C SER A 239 -6.52 14.28 0.04
N SER A 240 -6.68 13.02 0.46
CA SER A 240 -6.20 12.53 1.75
C SER A 240 -4.66 12.44 1.78
N PRO A 241 -4.01 12.61 2.95
CA PRO A 241 -2.58 12.37 3.08
C PRO A 241 -2.21 10.92 2.78
N VAL A 242 -1.14 10.72 2.02
CA VAL A 242 -0.59 9.41 1.65
C VAL A 242 0.84 9.29 2.15
N VAL A 243 1.15 8.19 2.81
CA VAL A 243 2.52 7.82 3.20
C VAL A 243 2.86 6.47 2.58
N GLY A 244 3.96 6.42 1.85
CA GLY A 244 4.52 5.18 1.35
C GLY A 244 5.19 4.39 2.47
N VAL A 245 4.92 3.09 2.54
CA VAL A 245 5.58 2.12 3.42
C VAL A 245 6.37 1.15 2.53
N ALA A 246 7.64 1.47 2.32
CA ALA A 246 8.51 0.81 1.38
C ALA A 246 9.16 -0.42 2.01
N ILE A 247 8.92 -1.62 1.48
CA ILE A 247 9.69 -2.82 1.86
C ILE A 247 11.02 -2.78 1.11
N THR A 248 12.13 -2.83 1.83
CA THR A 248 13.48 -2.56 1.29
C THR A 248 14.48 -3.65 1.62
N THR A 249 15.54 -3.72 0.80
CA THR A 249 16.74 -4.54 0.97
C THR A 249 17.99 -3.69 0.79
N GLU A 250 19.14 -4.22 1.19
CA GLU A 250 20.44 -3.54 1.04
C GLU A 250 20.99 -3.63 -0.39
N THR A 251 20.46 -4.55 -1.19
CA THR A 251 20.79 -4.70 -2.61
C THR A 251 19.54 -4.50 -3.47
N ALA A 252 19.72 -4.00 -4.69
CA ALA A 252 18.66 -3.93 -5.67
C ALA A 252 18.16 -5.35 -6.01
N VAL A 253 16.84 -5.56 -5.91
CA VAL A 253 16.18 -6.82 -6.28
C VAL A 253 15.08 -6.52 -7.29
N ALA A 254 15.05 -7.28 -8.39
CA ALA A 254 14.03 -7.16 -9.42
C ALA A 254 12.63 -7.44 -8.86
N GLY A 255 11.61 -6.74 -9.35
CA GLY A 255 10.22 -6.99 -8.96
C GLY A 255 9.81 -8.43 -9.26
N CYS A 256 10.26 -8.98 -10.39
CA CYS A 256 10.04 -10.37 -10.78
C CYS A 256 10.93 -11.38 -10.03
N GLY A 257 11.85 -10.95 -9.17
CA GLY A 257 12.77 -11.84 -8.48
C GLY A 257 12.05 -12.78 -7.50
N THR A 258 12.23 -14.09 -7.64
CA THR A 258 11.65 -15.10 -6.74
C THR A 258 12.60 -15.43 -5.59
N GLY A 259 12.07 -15.94 -4.49
CA GLY A 259 12.86 -16.21 -3.26
C GLY A 259 13.39 -14.95 -2.57
N ALA A 260 12.88 -13.78 -2.96
CA ALA A 260 13.32 -12.47 -2.48
C ALA A 260 12.43 -11.89 -1.37
N THR A 261 11.29 -12.50 -1.09
CA THR A 261 10.41 -12.11 0.01
C THR A 261 10.97 -12.61 1.32
N HIS A 262 11.15 -11.69 2.28
CA HIS A 262 11.55 -12.03 3.63
C HIS A 262 10.34 -11.91 4.55
N PRO A 263 9.76 -13.02 5.04
CA PRO A 263 8.52 -12.97 5.83
C PRO A 263 8.62 -12.08 7.08
N THR A 264 9.81 -11.97 7.69
CA THR A 264 10.05 -11.11 8.85
C THR A 264 10.05 -9.62 8.50
N ASP A 265 10.39 -9.25 7.26
CA ASP A 265 10.39 -7.86 6.80
C ASP A 265 8.96 -7.43 6.46
N VAL A 266 8.19 -8.32 5.81
CA VAL A 266 6.75 -8.16 5.59
C VAL A 266 5.99 -8.07 6.93
N GLU A 267 6.30 -8.95 7.89
CA GLU A 267 5.66 -8.93 9.21
C GLU A 267 5.87 -7.60 9.95
N GLN A 268 7.05 -7.00 9.85
CA GLN A 268 7.32 -5.70 10.44
C GLN A 268 6.41 -4.61 9.87
N VAL A 269 6.15 -4.63 8.56
CA VAL A 269 5.20 -3.72 7.90
C VAL A 269 3.77 -3.98 8.35
N VAL A 270 3.35 -5.25 8.40
CA VAL A 270 2.01 -5.63 8.88
C VAL A 270 1.79 -5.12 10.30
N ARG A 271 2.76 -5.33 11.18
CA ARG A 271 2.70 -4.86 12.56
C ARG A 271 2.66 -3.34 12.63
N PHE A 272 3.52 -2.64 11.88
CA PHE A 272 3.50 -1.18 11.80
C PHE A 272 2.13 -0.64 11.36
N ALA A 273 1.57 -1.18 10.26
CA ALA A 273 0.29 -0.74 9.74
C ALA A 273 -0.87 -0.96 10.73
N ILE A 274 -0.87 -2.07 11.47
CA ILE A 274 -1.86 -2.34 12.52
C ILE A 274 -1.73 -1.37 13.69
N GLU A 275 -0.51 -1.02 14.13
CA GLU A 275 -0.34 -0.03 15.20
C GLU A 275 -0.75 1.38 14.75
N VAL A 276 -0.50 1.75 13.49
CA VAL A 276 -1.03 3.00 12.92
C VAL A 276 -2.56 2.97 12.89
N ALA A 277 -3.17 1.87 12.45
CA ALA A 277 -4.63 1.70 12.41
C ALA A 277 -5.29 1.94 13.77
N LYS A 278 -4.72 1.36 14.84
CA LYS A 278 -5.21 1.55 16.21
C LYS A 278 -5.19 3.03 16.62
N LEU A 279 -4.03 3.68 16.48
CA LEU A 279 -3.84 5.04 16.97
C LEU A 279 -4.52 6.08 16.08
N TYR A 280 -4.63 5.84 14.78
CA TYR A 280 -5.31 6.74 13.84
C TYR A 280 -6.80 6.86 14.16
N GLY A 281 -7.49 5.73 14.33
CA GLY A 281 -8.91 5.72 14.73
C GLY A 281 -9.17 6.35 16.11
N GLU A 282 -8.15 6.45 16.95
CA GLU A 282 -8.19 7.15 18.24
C GLU A 282 -7.82 8.65 18.17
N ASN A 283 -7.53 9.18 16.97
CA ASN A 283 -6.99 10.53 16.77
C ASN A 283 -5.68 10.77 17.53
N LYS A 284 -4.87 9.72 17.71
CA LYS A 284 -3.54 9.76 18.36
C LYS A 284 -2.38 9.60 17.36
N CYS A 285 -2.67 9.61 16.07
CA CYS A 285 -1.69 9.58 15.01
C CYS A 285 -2.10 10.58 13.92
N THR A 286 -1.32 11.64 13.77
CA THR A 286 -1.49 12.63 12.70
C THR A 286 -0.58 12.30 11.53
N PHE A 287 -1.07 12.40 10.30
CA PHE A 287 -0.23 12.18 9.11
C PHE A 287 0.50 13.45 8.68
N PHE A 288 -0.02 14.62 9.03
CA PHE A 288 0.55 15.93 8.72
C PHE A 288 -0.01 16.99 9.67
N ASP A 289 0.63 18.16 9.72
CA ASP A 289 0.14 19.34 10.43
C ASP A 289 -0.81 20.14 9.52
N GLU A 290 -2.08 20.23 9.89
CA GLU A 290 -3.11 20.92 9.10
C GLU A 290 -2.87 22.43 8.99
N GLU A 291 -2.38 23.08 10.04
CA GLU A 291 -2.15 24.53 10.05
C GLU A 291 -0.91 24.88 9.23
N GLU A 292 0.14 24.07 9.31
CA GLU A 292 1.31 24.19 8.44
C GLU A 292 0.93 23.96 6.96
N PHE A 293 0.07 22.98 6.66
CA PHE A 293 -0.41 22.76 5.29
C PHE A 293 -1.22 23.94 4.76
N LYS A 294 -2.18 24.46 5.54
CA LYS A 294 -2.94 25.68 5.17
C LYS A 294 -2.00 26.87 4.95
N ARG A 295 -0.94 26.99 5.77
CA ARG A 295 0.07 28.03 5.60
C ARG A 295 0.87 27.85 4.32
N LEU A 296 1.24 26.62 3.95
CA LEU A 296 1.93 26.32 2.70
C LEU A 296 1.05 26.66 1.49
N GLU A 297 -0.24 26.30 1.50
CA GLU A 297 -1.18 26.68 0.43
C GLU A 297 -1.34 28.19 0.33
N ALA A 298 -1.43 28.91 1.46
CA ALA A 298 -1.54 30.37 1.46
C ALA A 298 -0.28 31.07 0.93
N LEU A 299 0.90 30.48 1.14
CA LEU A 299 2.19 31.04 0.69
C LEU A 299 2.50 30.71 -0.77
N TYR A 300 2.20 29.49 -1.21
CA TYR A 300 2.71 28.95 -2.48
C TYR A 300 1.60 28.53 -3.45
N GLY A 301 0.33 28.59 -3.05
CA GLY A 301 -0.81 28.20 -3.87
C GLY A 301 -1.01 26.70 -4.00
N LYS A 302 -2.13 26.28 -4.61
CA LYS A 302 -2.47 24.85 -4.72
C LYS A 302 -1.51 24.10 -5.65
N MET A 303 -1.03 22.94 -5.19
CA MET A 303 -0.15 22.05 -5.97
C MET A 303 -0.89 20.88 -6.63
N THR A 304 -2.23 20.85 -6.58
CA THR A 304 -3.07 19.78 -7.15
C THR A 304 -2.87 19.58 -8.67
N HIS A 305 -2.33 20.57 -9.37
CA HIS A 305 -1.96 20.43 -10.78
C HIS A 305 -0.88 19.34 -11.00
N LEU A 306 -0.04 19.05 -10.01
CA LEU A 306 0.94 17.96 -10.04
C LEU A 306 0.31 16.57 -9.96
N GLN A 307 -0.95 16.47 -9.50
CA GLN A 307 -1.71 15.22 -9.49
C GLN A 307 -2.30 14.89 -10.87
N THR A 308 -2.05 15.73 -11.87
CA THR A 308 -2.48 15.52 -13.26
C THR A 308 -1.30 15.14 -14.14
N LYS A 309 -1.56 14.68 -15.37
CA LYS A 309 -0.50 14.46 -16.37
C LYS A 309 0.19 15.77 -16.82
N GLY A 310 -0.16 16.92 -16.23
CA GLY A 310 0.38 18.21 -16.59
C GLY A 310 -0.04 18.67 -17.98
N ASN A 311 0.63 19.71 -18.47
CA ASN A 311 0.41 20.25 -19.82
C ASN A 311 1.08 19.32 -20.84
N GLN A 312 0.33 18.33 -21.32
CA GLN A 312 0.79 17.43 -22.38
C GLN A 312 1.05 18.23 -23.66
N VAL A 313 2.31 18.34 -24.07
CA VAL A 313 2.66 18.92 -25.36
C VAL A 313 2.42 17.84 -26.40
N THR A 314 1.44 18.04 -27.28
CA THR A 314 1.26 17.19 -28.46
C THR A 314 2.53 17.31 -29.30
N ALA A 315 3.31 16.23 -29.36
CA ALA A 315 4.42 16.09 -30.30
C ALA A 315 3.88 15.92 -31.74
#